data_AF-A0A923TD75-F1
#
_entry.id   AF-A0A923TD75-F1
#
_cell.length_a   1.000
_cell.length_b   1.000
_cell.length_c   1.000
_cell.angle_alpha   90.00
_cell.angle_beta   90.00
_cell.angle_gamma   90.00
#
_symmetry.space_group_name_H-M   'P 1'
#
loop_
_entity.id
_entity.type
_entity.pdbx_description
1 polymer ?
#
loop_
_entity_poly.entity_id
_entity_poly.type
_entity_poly.pdbx_seq_one_letter_code
_entity_poly.pdbx_strand_id
1 'polypeptide(L)'
;MILFLRALFTVVLLSMLAVTSWASYRCPLFSVPREVSTHPWFIATLADAYWGFITFYVWVAYKQTTLLARLAWFVAIVLLGNIAMAAYCLAELFHVPLNTKLSAVLTVRSPGPGILGIALALAGVIVLFLA
;
A
#
# COMPACT_ATOMS: atom_id res chain seq x y z
N MET A 1 18.14 -1.28 -13.38
CA MET A 1 16.96 -0.51 -12.92
C MET A 1 16.00 -1.32 -12.06
N ILE A 2 15.59 -2.54 -12.46
CA ILE A 2 14.69 -3.39 -11.65
C ILE A 2 15.25 -3.69 -10.26
N LEU A 3 16.54 -4.03 -10.15
CA LEU A 3 17.18 -4.28 -8.85
C LEU A 3 17.11 -3.07 -7.91
N PHE A 4 17.39 -1.87 -8.45
CA PHE A 4 17.29 -0.62 -7.72
C PHE A 4 15.86 -0.39 -7.21
N LEU A 5 14.85 -0.60 -8.05
CA LEU A 5 13.44 -0.45 -7.65
C LEU A 5 13.04 -1.49 -6.58
N ARG A 6 13.50 -2.73 -6.69
CA ARG A 6 13.29 -3.74 -5.64
C ARG A 6 13.88 -3.27 -4.31
N ALA A 7 15.14 -2.84 -4.31
CA ALA A 7 15.79 -2.31 -3.11
C ALA A 7 15.03 -1.10 -2.53
N LEU A 8 14.64 -0.15 -3.38
CA LEU A 8 13.89 1.04 -2.97
C LEU A 8 12.56 0.68 -2.32
N PHE A 9 11.73 -0.15 -2.96
CA PHE A 9 10.43 -0.53 -2.39
C PHE A 9 10.57 -1.43 -1.16
N THR A 10 11.65 -2.22 -1.04
CA THR A 10 11.98 -2.93 0.19
C THR A 10 12.29 -1.95 1.32
N VAL A 11 13.08 -0.91 1.07
CA VAL A 11 13.35 0.14 2.06
C VAL A 11 12.05 0.83 2.48
N VAL A 12 11.20 1.23 1.53
CA VAL A 12 9.90 1.85 1.82
C VAL A 12 9.02 0.94 2.69
N LEU A 13 8.94 -0.35 2.35
CA LEU A 13 8.15 -1.33 3.10
C LEU A 13 8.67 -1.47 4.54
N LEU A 14 9.98 -1.68 4.70
CA LEU A 14 10.60 -1.85 6.03
C LEU A 14 10.49 -0.57 6.87
N SER A 15 10.68 0.61 6.27
CA SER A 15 10.55 1.88 6.98
C SER A 15 9.13 2.15 7.43
N MET A 16 8.13 1.87 6.57
CA MET A 16 6.73 2.06 6.94
C MET A 16 6.31 1.10 8.05
N LEU A 17 6.69 -0.17 7.97
CA LEU A 17 6.44 -1.12 9.06
C LEU A 17 7.09 -0.65 10.37
N ALA A 18 8.35 -0.23 10.33
CA ALA A 18 9.07 0.24 11.51
C ALA A 18 8.42 1.47 12.15
N VAL A 19 8.12 2.52 11.34
CA VAL A 19 7.52 3.76 11.84
C VAL A 19 6.09 3.54 12.32
N THR A 20 5.28 2.77 11.60
CA THR A 20 3.91 2.45 12.02
C THR A 20 3.90 1.65 13.31
N SER A 21 4.73 0.59 13.44
CA SER A 21 4.82 -0.17 14.69
C SER A 21 5.32 0.68 15.86
N TRP A 22 6.33 1.53 15.64
CA TRP A 22 6.81 2.47 16.65
C TRP A 22 5.72 3.45 17.09
N ALA A 23 4.97 4.02 16.14
CA ALA A 23 3.88 4.94 16.43
C ALA A 23 2.76 4.25 17.21
N SER A 24 2.32 3.05 16.78
CA SER A 24 1.27 2.29 17.45
C SER A 24 1.62 1.89 18.89
N TYR A 25 2.90 1.64 19.20
CA TYR A 25 3.34 1.36 20.56
C TYR A 25 3.30 2.61 21.47
N ARG A 26 3.46 3.81 20.88
CA ARG A 26 3.48 5.08 21.62
C ARG A 26 2.10 5.71 21.77
N CYS A 27 1.27 5.62 20.74
CA CYS A 27 -0.06 6.19 20.67
C CYS A 27 -0.93 5.33 19.74
N PRO A 28 -1.92 4.60 20.27
CA PRO A 28 -2.91 3.91 19.45
C PRO A 28 -3.59 4.87 18.47
N LEU A 29 -3.90 4.39 17.27
CA LEU A 29 -4.41 5.22 16.16
C LEU A 29 -5.69 5.98 16.51
N PHE A 30 -6.58 5.38 17.31
CA PHE A 30 -7.83 6.02 17.75
C PHE A 30 -7.69 6.87 19.03
N SER A 31 -6.49 6.94 19.59
CA SER A 31 -6.18 7.77 20.76
C SER A 31 -5.50 9.09 20.40
N VAL A 32 -5.43 9.44 19.11
CA VAL A 32 -4.82 10.70 18.64
C VAL A 32 -5.53 11.90 19.29
N PRO A 33 -4.79 12.79 19.98
CA PRO A 33 -5.37 13.96 20.63
C PRO A 33 -6.16 14.84 19.66
N ARG A 34 -7.25 15.42 20.15
CA ARG A 34 -8.13 16.30 19.35
C ARG A 34 -7.40 17.48 18.73
N GLU A 35 -6.41 18.01 19.44
CA GLU A 35 -5.56 19.12 18.99
C GLU A 35 -4.78 18.76 17.71
N VAL A 36 -4.38 17.50 17.56
CA VAL A 36 -3.68 17.00 16.36
C VAL A 36 -4.69 16.69 15.26
N SER A 37 -5.78 15.98 15.57
CA SER A 37 -6.76 15.57 14.55
C SER A 37 -7.54 16.73 13.93
N THR A 38 -7.64 17.86 14.62
CA THR A 38 -8.28 19.09 14.12
C THR A 38 -7.29 20.10 13.53
N HIS A 39 -5.99 19.82 13.60
CA HIS A 39 -4.97 20.72 13.06
C HIS A 39 -5.07 20.81 11.53
N PRO A 40 -5.13 22.01 10.91
CA PRO A 40 -5.36 22.15 9.47
C PRO A 40 -4.34 21.40 8.60
N TRP A 41 -3.06 21.44 8.96
CA TRP A 41 -2.02 20.69 8.23
C TRP A 41 -2.13 19.18 8.42
N PHE A 42 -2.62 18.70 9.57
CA PHE A 42 -2.82 17.27 9.77
C PHE A 42 -3.93 16.77 8.84
N ILE A 43 -5.04 17.51 8.74
CA ILE A 43 -6.14 17.21 7.80
C ILE A 43 -5.64 17.28 6.35
N ALA A 44 -4.89 18.32 5.98
CA ALA A 44 -4.38 18.49 4.61
C ALA A 44 -3.44 17.36 4.19
N THR A 45 -2.50 16.97 5.06
CA THR A 45 -1.55 15.88 4.78
C THR A 45 -2.23 14.51 4.77
N LEU A 46 -3.23 14.30 5.62
CA LEU A 46 -4.05 13.07 5.59
C LEU A 46 -4.83 12.99 4.27
N ALA A 47 -5.48 14.08 3.86
CA ALA A 47 -6.18 14.14 2.59
C ALA A 47 -5.24 13.91 1.40
N ASP A 48 -4.06 14.55 1.38
CA ASP A 48 -3.03 14.36 0.36
C ASP A 48 -2.60 12.88 0.25
N ALA A 49 -2.34 12.23 1.38
CA ALA A 49 -1.99 10.80 1.41
C ALA A 49 -3.10 9.92 0.82
N TYR A 50 -4.36 10.13 1.23
CA TYR A 50 -5.49 9.34 0.70
C TYR A 50 -5.76 9.61 -0.78
N TRP A 51 -5.61 10.85 -1.25
CA TRP A 51 -5.69 11.14 -2.68
C TRP A 51 -4.58 10.42 -3.45
N GLY A 52 -3.35 10.41 -2.93
CA GLY A 52 -2.25 9.62 -3.49
C GLY A 52 -2.58 8.12 -3.56
N PHE A 53 -3.19 7.56 -2.52
CA PHE A 53 -3.62 6.16 -2.48
C PHE A 53 -4.65 5.85 -3.56
N ILE A 54 -5.65 6.72 -3.73
CA ILE A 54 -6.68 6.55 -4.76
C ILE A 54 -6.08 6.67 -6.16
N THR A 55 -5.23 7.68 -6.41
CA THR A 55 -4.55 7.85 -7.71
C THR A 55 -3.72 6.62 -8.06
N PHE A 56 -2.95 6.09 -7.11
CA PHE A 56 -2.20 4.85 -7.33
C PHE A 56 -3.13 3.64 -7.54
N TYR A 57 -4.19 3.53 -6.75
CA TYR A 57 -5.17 2.45 -6.88
C TYR A 57 -5.82 2.43 -8.26
N VAL A 58 -6.12 3.57 -8.89
CA VAL A 58 -6.69 3.60 -10.25
C VAL A 58 -5.79 2.85 -11.24
N TRP A 59 -4.47 3.00 -11.14
CA TRP A 59 -3.52 2.23 -11.94
C TRP A 59 -3.52 0.74 -11.59
N VAL A 60 -3.58 0.39 -10.30
CA VAL A 60 -3.70 -1.01 -9.86
C VAL A 60 -4.99 -1.65 -10.37
N ALA A 61 -6.12 -0.95 -10.26
CA ALA A 61 -7.42 -1.40 -10.71
C ALA A 61 -7.47 -1.62 -12.23
N TYR A 62 -6.74 -0.79 -12.99
CA TYR A 62 -6.51 -1.02 -14.41
C TYR A 62 -5.73 -2.33 -14.64
N LYS A 63 -4.65 -2.59 -13.90
CA LYS A 63 -3.84 -3.80 -14.07
C LYS A 63 -4.55 -5.10 -13.67
N GLN A 64 -5.45 -5.04 -12.68
CA GLN A 64 -6.21 -6.19 -12.21
C GLN A 64 -7.43 -6.47 -13.10
N THR A 65 -7.56 -7.71 -13.60
CA THR A 65 -8.66 -8.07 -14.51
C THR A 65 -9.94 -8.52 -13.79
N THR A 66 -9.83 -9.06 -12.59
CA THR A 66 -10.99 -9.55 -11.81
C THR A 66 -11.48 -8.54 -10.79
N LEU A 67 -12.80 -8.52 -10.55
CA LEU A 67 -13.41 -7.63 -9.55
C LEU A 67 -12.89 -7.92 -8.14
N LEU A 68 -12.74 -9.20 -7.78
CA LEU A 68 -12.20 -9.58 -6.49
C LEU A 68 -10.79 -9.02 -6.27
N ALA A 69 -9.94 -9.06 -7.30
CA ALA A 69 -8.59 -8.49 -7.23
C ALA A 69 -8.62 -6.98 -6.97
N ARG A 70 -9.49 -6.26 -7.68
CA ARG A 70 -9.66 -4.82 -7.52
C ARG A 70 -10.11 -4.49 -6.10
N LEU A 71 -11.15 -5.16 -5.60
CA LEU A 71 -11.67 -4.93 -4.26
C LEU A 71 -10.64 -5.27 -3.17
N ALA A 72 -9.93 -6.39 -3.29
CA ALA A 72 -8.90 -6.77 -2.34
C ALA A 72 -7.77 -5.72 -2.29
N TRP A 73 -7.24 -5.31 -3.45
CA TRP A 73 -6.20 -4.28 -3.50
C TRP A 73 -6.70 -2.90 -3.06
N PHE A 74 -7.96 -2.55 -3.33
CA PHE A 74 -8.57 -1.32 -2.82
C PHE A 74 -8.56 -1.29 -1.30
N VAL A 75 -9.08 -2.34 -0.67
CA VAL A 75 -9.14 -2.46 0.80
C VAL A 75 -7.74 -2.45 1.38
N ALA A 76 -6.80 -3.21 0.80
CA ALA A 76 -5.41 -3.23 1.25
C ALA A 76 -4.78 -1.83 1.19
N ILE A 77 -4.96 -1.08 0.09
CA ILE A 77 -4.35 0.23 -0.10
C ILE A 77 -4.99 1.30 0.81
N VAL A 78 -6.32 1.32 0.95
CA VAL A 78 -6.99 2.31 1.80
C VAL A 78 -6.71 2.10 3.28
N LEU A 79 -6.54 0.85 3.72
CA LEU A 79 -6.30 0.53 5.13
C LEU A 79 -4.82 0.52 5.51
N LEU A 80 -3.92 0.05 4.63
CA LEU A 80 -2.49 -0.07 4.93
C LEU A 80 -1.62 0.98 4.23
N GLY A 81 -2.19 1.78 3.33
CA GLY A 81 -1.51 2.86 2.62
C GLY A 81 -0.23 2.38 1.91
N ASN A 82 0.88 3.07 2.21
CA ASN A 82 2.18 2.82 1.59
C ASN A 82 2.73 1.41 1.84
N ILE A 83 2.31 0.69 2.90
CA ILE A 83 2.72 -0.71 3.13
C ILE A 83 2.17 -1.59 2.00
N ALA A 84 0.87 -1.47 1.69
CA ALA A 84 0.25 -2.23 0.61
C ALA A 84 0.77 -1.80 -0.77
N MET A 85 1.00 -0.51 -0.99
CA MET A 85 1.55 0.00 -2.26
C MET A 85 2.96 -0.53 -2.51
N ALA A 86 3.85 -0.49 -1.51
CA ALA A 86 5.20 -1.02 -1.62
C ALA A 86 5.19 -2.55 -1.84
N ALA A 87 4.33 -3.28 -1.14
CA ALA A 87 4.16 -4.72 -1.33
C ALA A 87 3.65 -5.05 -2.75
N TYR A 88 2.69 -4.28 -3.28
CA TYR A 88 2.22 -4.42 -4.65
C TYR A 88 3.34 -4.22 -5.67
N CYS A 89 4.10 -3.12 -5.55
CA CYS A 89 5.23 -2.83 -6.43
C CYS A 89 6.31 -3.92 -6.36
N LEU A 90 6.65 -4.41 -5.16
CA LEU A 90 7.60 -5.50 -5.01
C LEU A 90 7.10 -6.78 -5.68
N ALA A 91 5.84 -7.14 -5.48
CA ALA A 91 5.26 -8.31 -6.14
C ALA A 91 5.40 -8.21 -7.66
N GLU A 92 4.98 -7.10 -8.27
CA GLU A 92 5.09 -6.89 -9.72
C GLU A 92 6.55 -6.89 -10.21
N LEU A 93 7.48 -6.31 -9.44
CA LEU A 93 8.91 -6.30 -9.76
C LEU A 93 9.56 -7.68 -9.62
N PHE A 94 9.09 -8.54 -8.72
CA PHE A 94 9.60 -9.91 -8.55
C PHE A 94 9.02 -10.89 -9.57
N HIS A 95 7.86 -10.60 -10.16
CA HIS A 95 7.29 -11.40 -11.25
C HIS A 95 8.08 -11.31 -12.55
N VAL A 96 8.90 -10.26 -12.75
CA VAL A 96 9.71 -10.10 -13.96
C VAL A 96 11.19 -10.42 -13.72
N PRO A 97 11.92 -10.96 -14.73
CA PRO A 97 13.37 -11.08 -14.68
C PRO A 97 14.08 -9.73 -14.54
N LEU A 98 15.30 -9.75 -13.97
CA LEU A 98 16.09 -8.54 -13.75
C LEU A 98 16.48 -7.81 -15.05
N ASN A 99 16.56 -8.53 -16.16
CA ASN A 99 16.98 -8.01 -17.47
C ASN A 99 15.80 -7.47 -18.32
N THR A 100 14.58 -7.45 -17.76
CA THR A 100 13.38 -7.01 -18.48
C THR A 100 13.26 -5.47 -18.49
N LYS A 101 12.69 -4.92 -19.57
CA LYS A 101 12.35 -3.49 -19.65
C LYS A 101 11.29 -3.11 -18.61
N LEU A 102 11.45 -1.97 -17.95
CA LEU A 102 10.51 -1.50 -16.91
C LEU A 102 9.07 -1.34 -17.42
N SER A 103 8.90 -0.99 -18.69
CA SER A 103 7.58 -0.87 -19.31
C SER A 103 6.74 -2.13 -19.14
N ALA A 104 7.37 -3.32 -19.14
CA ALA A 104 6.66 -4.57 -18.89
C ALA A 104 6.00 -4.59 -17.50
N VAL A 105 6.68 -4.12 -16.46
CA VAL A 105 6.14 -4.04 -15.09
C VAL A 105 4.94 -3.09 -15.04
N LEU A 106 4.95 -2.02 -15.83
CA LEU A 106 3.86 -1.04 -15.84
C LEU A 106 2.61 -1.55 -16.56
N THR A 107 2.77 -2.45 -17.54
CA THR A 107 1.69 -2.91 -18.42
C THR A 107 1.19 -4.33 -18.14
N VAL A 108 1.90 -5.11 -17.30
CA VAL A 108 1.48 -6.49 -16.95
C VAL A 108 0.04 -6.50 -16.43
N ARG A 109 -0.78 -7.41 -16.95
CA ARG A 109 -2.16 -7.62 -16.48
C ARG A 109 -2.19 -8.91 -15.67
N SER A 110 -2.71 -8.84 -14.45
CA SER A 110 -2.75 -9.98 -13.54
C SER A 110 -4.20 -10.45 -13.33
N PRO A 111 -4.48 -11.77 -13.43
CA PRO A 111 -5.85 -12.28 -13.38
C PRO A 111 -6.47 -12.30 -11.98
N GLY A 112 -5.69 -12.16 -10.91
CA GLY A 112 -6.19 -12.22 -9.53
C GLY A 112 -5.35 -11.40 -8.56
N PRO A 113 -5.86 -11.17 -7.33
CA PRO A 113 -5.11 -10.42 -6.31
C PRO A 113 -3.82 -11.14 -5.88
N GLY A 114 -3.72 -12.43 -6.19
CA GLY A 114 -2.80 -13.36 -5.54
C GLY A 114 -3.18 -13.57 -4.06
N ILE A 115 -2.46 -14.49 -3.41
CA ILE A 115 -2.58 -14.69 -1.95
C ILE A 115 -2.20 -13.39 -1.21
N LEU A 116 -1.22 -12.65 -1.74
CA LEU A 116 -0.73 -11.42 -1.13
C LEU A 116 -1.81 -10.34 -1.00
N GLY A 117 -2.55 -10.03 -2.08
CA GLY A 117 -3.58 -8.99 -2.05
C GLY A 117 -4.70 -9.31 -1.07
N ILE A 118 -5.12 -10.58 -1.00
CA ILE A 118 -6.14 -11.04 -0.04
C ILE A 118 -5.59 -10.96 1.40
N ALA A 119 -4.38 -11.47 1.63
CA ALA A 119 -3.76 -11.45 2.96
C ALA A 119 -3.59 -10.02 3.49
N LEU A 120 -3.17 -9.07 2.65
CA LEU A 120 -3.04 -7.67 3.02
C LEU A 120 -4.40 -7.01 3.29
N ALA A 121 -5.42 -7.29 2.48
CA ALA A 121 -6.77 -6.77 2.71
C ALA A 121 -7.30 -7.25 4.07
N LEU A 122 -7.18 -8.55 4.36
CA LEU A 122 -7.58 -9.14 5.62
C LEU A 122 -6.77 -8.58 6.80
N ALA A 123 -5.45 -8.44 6.64
CA ALA A 123 -4.59 -7.85 7.66
C ALA A 123 -5.01 -6.40 7.97
N GLY A 124 -5.30 -5.59 6.96
CA GLY A 124 -5.80 -4.22 7.15
C GLY A 124 -7.12 -4.18 7.90
N VAL A 125 -8.07 -5.06 7.55
CA VAL A 125 -9.35 -5.17 8.25
C VAL A 125 -9.16 -5.61 9.70
N ILE A 126 -8.29 -6.60 9.95
CA ILE A 126 -7.99 -7.06 11.31
C ILE A 126 -7.39 -5.92 12.13
N VAL A 127 -6.41 -5.20 11.59
CA VAL A 127 -5.80 -4.05 12.28
C VAL A 127 -6.84 -2.99 12.61
N LEU A 128 -7.80 -2.71 11.71
CA LEU A 128 -8.88 -1.76 11.96
C LEU A 128 -9.75 -2.17 13.17
N PHE A 129 -10.00 -3.47 13.37
CA PHE A 129 -10.79 -3.98 14.48
C PHE A 129 -10.01 -4.13 15.80
N LEU A 130 -8.67 -4.14 15.74
CA LEU A 130 -7.80 -4.30 16.90
C LEU A 130 -7.23 -2.96 17.43
N ALA A 131 -7.22 -1.92 16.60
CA ALA A 131 -6.76 -0.58 16.95
C ALA A 131 -7.75 0.14 17.87
#